data_AF-A0A1Y4KZZ8-F1
#
_entry.id   AF-A0A1Y4KZZ8-F1
#
_cell.length_a   1.000
_cell.length_b   1.000
_cell.length_c   1.000
_cell.angle_alpha   90.00
_cell.angle_beta   90.00
_cell.angle_gamma   90.00
#
_symmetry.space_group_name_H-M   'P 1'
#
loop_
_entity.id
_entity.type
_entity.pdbx_description
1 polymer ?
#
loop_
_entity_poly.entity_id
_entity_poly.type
_entity_poly.pdbx_seq_one_letter_code
_entity_poly.pdbx_strand_id
1 'polypeptide(L)'
;MSGRLREKSLEDYGISKNRYYELRAFCMQYEEKKSKIRKIKEEMSMQNIGYEKDCEMIEKAAVFASDMIYPYILKSVTNDLSYTFLEYDEKLGRIPVGKTEFYAIRRLFYHYLDKMQTGTKWGCSNDTMMSSGKRKAAS
;
A
#
# COMPACT_ATOMS: atom_id res chain seq x y z
N MET A 1 -11.58 11.53 -20.40
CA MET A 1 -11.46 12.71 -19.50
C MET A 1 -10.92 12.23 -18.17
N SER A 2 -9.69 12.57 -17.79
CA SER A 2 -9.14 12.18 -16.48
C SER A 2 -9.59 13.18 -15.43
N GLY A 3 -10.67 12.86 -14.70
CA GLY A 3 -11.12 13.63 -13.54
C GLY A 3 -10.03 13.75 -12.48
N ARG A 4 -10.12 14.77 -11.64
CA ARG A 4 -9.16 15.00 -10.56
C ARG A 4 -9.14 13.77 -9.64
N LEU A 5 -7.98 13.36 -9.10
CA LEU A 5 -7.85 12.16 -8.26
C LEU A 5 -8.94 12.04 -7.17
N ARG A 6 -9.33 13.18 -6.58
CA ARG A 6 -10.35 13.29 -5.54
C ARG A 6 -11.75 12.86 -5.97
N GLU A 7 -12.07 12.96 -7.24
CA GLU A 7 -13.39 12.67 -7.82
C GLU A 7 -13.53 11.20 -8.23
N LYS A 8 -12.42 10.47 -8.42
CA LYS A 8 -12.45 9.07 -8.83
C LYS A 8 -13.01 8.18 -7.74
N SER A 9 -13.98 7.36 -8.09
CA SER A 9 -14.54 6.24 -7.31
C SER A 9 -13.72 4.95 -7.53
N LEU A 10 -14.07 3.86 -6.83
CA LEU A 10 -13.50 2.54 -7.08
C LEU A 10 -13.98 1.95 -8.42
N GLU A 11 -15.21 2.26 -8.83
CA GLU A 11 -15.80 1.82 -10.09
C GLU A 11 -15.08 2.45 -11.30
N ASP A 12 -14.63 3.71 -11.18
CA ASP A 12 -13.78 4.36 -12.19
C ASP A 12 -12.43 3.65 -12.40
N TYR A 13 -12.00 2.85 -11.43
CA TYR A 13 -10.82 1.99 -11.52
C TYR A 13 -11.13 0.56 -11.97
N GLY A 14 -12.40 0.24 -12.27
CA GLY A 14 -12.86 -1.10 -12.61
C GLY A 14 -12.98 -2.04 -11.41
N ILE A 15 -12.95 -1.53 -10.18
CA ILE A 15 -13.00 -2.34 -8.97
C ILE A 15 -14.45 -2.48 -8.53
N SER A 16 -15.00 -3.69 -8.70
CA SER A 16 -16.33 -4.02 -8.19
C SER A 16 -16.34 -4.04 -6.65
N LYS A 17 -17.54 -3.92 -6.07
CA LYS A 17 -17.72 -4.00 -4.61
C LYS A 17 -17.19 -5.32 -4.01
N ASN A 18 -17.43 -6.44 -4.69
CA ASN A 18 -16.93 -7.75 -4.27
C ASN A 18 -15.39 -7.79 -4.31
N ARG A 19 -14.80 -7.27 -5.40
CA ARG A 19 -13.35 -7.20 -5.53
C ARG A 19 -12.72 -6.33 -4.44
N TYR A 20 -13.34 -5.21 -4.11
CA TYR A 20 -12.92 -4.39 -2.97
C TYR A 20 -12.93 -5.16 -1.65
N TYR A 21 -13.96 -5.98 -1.39
CA TYR A 21 -14.00 -6.79 -0.17
C TYR A 21 -12.88 -7.83 -0.11
N GLU A 22 -12.55 -8.47 -1.23
CA GLU A 22 -11.39 -9.37 -1.32
C GLU A 22 -10.08 -8.64 -1.02
N LEU A 23 -9.85 -7.47 -1.64
CA LEU A 23 -8.66 -6.66 -1.42
C LEU A 23 -8.55 -6.18 0.03
N ARG A 24 -9.69 -5.77 0.64
CA ARG A 24 -9.75 -5.39 2.05
C ARG A 24 -9.42 -6.58 2.96
N ALA A 25 -9.99 -7.75 2.71
CA ALA A 25 -9.68 -8.97 3.45
C ALA A 25 -8.20 -9.34 3.34
N PHE A 26 -7.62 -9.22 2.15
CA PHE A 26 -6.21 -9.43 1.91
C PHE A 26 -5.32 -8.48 2.75
N CYS A 27 -5.69 -7.20 2.84
CA CYS A 27 -4.97 -6.22 3.67
C CYS A 27 -5.07 -6.53 5.16
N MET A 28 -6.22 -6.98 5.66
CA MET A 28 -6.41 -7.30 7.09
C MET A 28 -5.52 -8.46 7.56
N GLN A 29 -5.11 -9.35 6.66
CA GLN A 29 -4.18 -10.46 7.00
C GLN A 29 -2.72 -10.01 7.15
N TYR A 30 -2.39 -8.76 6.83
CA TYR A 30 -1.01 -8.27 6.76
C TYR A 30 -0.22 -8.48 8.07
N GLU A 31 -0.81 -8.15 9.22
CA GLU A 31 -0.12 -8.26 10.52
C GLU A 31 0.11 -9.71 10.94
N GLU A 32 -0.84 -10.61 10.62
CA GLU A 32 -0.68 -12.04 10.86
C GLU A 32 0.45 -12.60 9.98
N LYS A 33 0.47 -12.23 8.69
CA LYS A 33 1.53 -12.61 7.75
C LYS A 33 2.90 -12.09 8.22
N LYS A 34 3.02 -10.80 8.60
CA LYS A 34 4.25 -10.23 9.20
C LYS A 34 4.70 -10.97 10.44
N SER A 35 3.77 -11.38 11.30
CA SER A 35 4.10 -12.11 12.53
C SER A 35 4.60 -13.53 12.23
N LYS A 36 4.00 -14.24 11.26
CA LYS A 36 4.48 -15.52 10.78
C LYS A 36 5.87 -15.41 10.14
N ILE A 37 6.09 -14.38 9.31
CA ILE A 37 7.39 -14.07 8.69
C ILE A 37 8.48 -13.96 9.76
N ARG A 38 8.24 -13.20 10.85
CA ARG A 38 9.20 -13.02 11.95
C ARG A 38 9.55 -14.35 12.61
N LYS A 39 8.54 -15.12 13.01
CA LYS A 39 8.74 -16.45 13.64
C LYS A 39 9.53 -17.41 12.75
N ILE A 40 9.17 -17.50 11.47
CA ILE A 40 9.85 -18.37 10.51
C ILE A 40 11.33 -17.97 10.33
N LYS A 41 11.63 -16.67 10.32
CA LYS A 41 13.01 -16.15 10.25
C LYS A 41 13.81 -16.45 11.51
N GLU A 42 13.21 -16.33 12.69
CA GLU A 42 13.81 -16.69 13.97
C GLU A 42 14.12 -18.20 14.03
N GLU A 43 13.24 -19.02 13.46
CA GLU A 43 13.40 -20.47 13.34
C GLU A 43 14.31 -20.91 12.17
N MET A 44 14.91 -19.97 11.42
CA MET A 44 15.83 -20.22 10.30
C MET A 44 15.26 -21.16 9.20
N SER A 45 13.94 -21.20 8.98
CA SER A 45 13.32 -22.10 7.99
C SER A 45 12.94 -21.39 6.68
N MET A 46 13.07 -22.08 5.53
CA MET A 46 12.99 -21.50 4.18
C MET A 46 11.57 -21.35 3.58
N GLN A 47 10.49 -21.44 4.37
CA GLN A 47 9.12 -21.62 3.82
C GLN A 47 8.27 -20.34 3.66
N ASN A 48 8.85 -19.15 3.69
CA ASN A 48 8.10 -17.90 3.86
C ASN A 48 7.70 -17.15 2.57
N ILE A 49 7.96 -17.73 1.40
CA ILE A 49 7.93 -17.00 0.12
C ILE A 49 6.55 -16.39 -0.17
N GLY A 50 5.46 -17.05 0.21
CA GLY A 50 4.09 -16.56 -0.03
C GLY A 50 3.76 -15.31 0.81
N TYR A 51 4.01 -15.35 2.11
CA TYR A 51 3.69 -14.24 3.01
C TYR A 51 4.53 -13.00 2.72
N GLU A 52 5.82 -13.18 2.40
CA GLU A 52 6.69 -12.07 2.05
C GLU A 52 6.21 -11.34 0.78
N LYS A 53 5.84 -12.10 -0.25
CA LYS A 53 5.28 -11.53 -1.49
C LYS A 53 3.98 -10.77 -1.24
N ASP A 54 3.11 -11.32 -0.40
CA ASP A 54 1.86 -10.66 -0.05
C ASP A 54 2.10 -9.32 0.67
N CYS A 55 2.96 -9.32 1.69
CA CYS A 55 3.33 -8.10 2.40
C CYS A 55 4.00 -7.08 1.49
N GLU A 56 4.93 -7.52 0.64
CA GLU A 56 5.63 -6.66 -0.32
C GLU A 56 4.66 -6.00 -1.31
N MET A 57 3.65 -6.74 -1.78
CA MET A 57 2.63 -6.21 -2.69
C MET A 57 1.82 -5.09 -2.05
N ILE A 58 1.40 -5.27 -0.79
CA ILE A 58 0.65 -4.26 -0.02
C ILE A 58 1.53 -3.01 0.19
N GLU A 59 2.78 -3.20 0.62
CA GLU A 59 3.71 -2.09 0.87
C GLU A 59 3.99 -1.30 -0.41
N LYS A 60 4.30 -1.98 -1.53
CA LYS A 60 4.53 -1.33 -2.83
C LYS A 60 3.32 -0.58 -3.32
N ALA A 61 2.12 -1.16 -3.22
CA ALA A 61 0.89 -0.48 -3.63
C ALA A 61 0.66 0.82 -2.83
N ALA A 62 1.01 0.85 -1.54
CA ALA A 62 0.90 2.05 -0.71
C ALA A 62 1.89 3.13 -1.14
N VAL A 63 3.15 2.76 -1.41
CA VAL A 63 4.19 3.67 -1.90
C VAL A 63 3.82 4.25 -3.26
N PHE A 64 3.32 3.42 -4.20
CA PHE A 64 2.87 3.92 -5.51
C PHE A 64 1.66 4.84 -5.42
N ALA A 65 0.78 4.64 -4.44
CA ALA A 65 -0.35 5.53 -4.22
C ALA A 65 0.10 6.90 -3.71
N SER A 66 1.03 6.94 -2.75
CA SER A 66 1.69 8.16 -2.29
C SER A 66 2.88 7.84 -1.40
N ASP A 67 4.08 8.20 -1.86
CA ASP A 67 5.32 8.10 -1.06
C ASP A 67 5.29 8.97 0.21
N MET A 68 4.52 10.07 0.22
CA MET A 68 4.43 10.97 1.37
C MET A 68 3.61 10.38 2.53
N ILE A 69 2.50 9.69 2.23
CA ILE A 69 1.56 9.22 3.26
C ILE A 69 1.39 7.70 3.29
N TYR A 70 2.22 6.93 2.58
CA TYR A 70 2.13 5.47 2.55
C TYR A 70 2.07 4.83 3.94
N PRO A 71 2.76 5.32 5.01
CA PRO A 71 2.66 4.69 6.33
C PRO A 71 1.24 4.80 6.92
N TYR A 72 0.56 5.94 6.70
CA TYR A 72 -0.82 6.14 7.12
C TYR A 72 -1.80 5.31 6.30
N ILE A 73 -1.56 5.20 4.98
CA ILE A 73 -2.37 4.35 4.09
C ILE A 73 -2.25 2.89 4.52
N LEU A 74 -1.02 2.41 4.73
CA LEU A 74 -0.76 1.05 5.19
C LEU A 74 -1.49 0.79 6.52
N LYS A 75 -1.33 1.66 7.52
CA LYS A 75 -2.00 1.52 8.82
C LYS A 75 -3.53 1.53 8.68
N SER A 76 -4.08 2.37 7.80
CA SER A 76 -5.52 2.46 7.52
C SER A 76 -6.07 1.17 6.91
N VAL A 77 -5.41 0.63 5.90
CA VAL A 77 -5.96 -0.51 5.14
C VAL A 77 -5.75 -1.84 5.85
N THR A 78 -4.72 -1.97 6.69
CA THR A 78 -4.43 -3.20 7.43
C THR A 78 -5.23 -3.29 8.74
N ASN A 79 -5.57 -2.16 9.36
CA ASN A 79 -6.35 -2.10 10.60
C ASN A 79 -7.79 -1.61 10.39
N ASP A 80 -8.19 -1.38 9.14
CA ASP A 80 -9.48 -0.79 8.74
C ASP A 80 -9.82 0.54 9.44
N LEU A 81 -8.82 1.38 9.66
CA LEU A 81 -8.99 2.67 10.34
C LEU A 81 -9.46 3.76 9.37
N SER A 82 -10.34 4.63 9.86
CA SER A 82 -10.79 5.82 9.13
C SER A 82 -9.78 6.98 9.27
N TYR A 83 -9.92 8.01 8.44
CA TYR A 83 -9.09 9.22 8.55
C TYR A 83 -9.13 9.81 9.97
N THR A 84 -10.33 9.89 10.57
CA THR A 84 -10.52 10.51 11.89
C THR A 84 -9.77 9.78 13.00
N PHE A 85 -9.68 8.45 12.92
CA PHE A 85 -8.91 7.66 13.88
C PHE A 85 -7.39 7.79 13.68
N LEU A 86 -6.93 8.12 12.48
CA LEU A 86 -5.52 8.22 12.13
C LEU A 86 -4.98 9.65 12.06
N GLU A 87 -5.84 10.66 12.15
CA GLU A 87 -5.47 12.05 11.91
C GLU A 87 -4.26 12.48 12.76
N TYR A 88 -4.19 11.97 14.00
CA TYR A 88 -3.07 12.14 14.91
C TYR A 88 -2.54 10.78 15.34
N ASP A 89 -1.44 10.36 14.74
CA ASP A 89 -0.76 9.13 15.11
C ASP A 89 0.35 9.42 16.12
N GLU A 90 0.46 8.61 17.18
CA GLU A 90 1.49 8.78 18.22
C GLU A 90 2.92 8.72 17.67
N LYS A 91 3.16 7.91 16.62
CA LYS A 91 4.50 7.68 16.05
C LYS A 91 4.74 8.52 14.81
N LEU A 92 3.74 8.66 13.95
CA LEU A 92 3.88 9.36 12.67
C LEU A 92 3.54 10.86 12.78
N GLY A 93 2.84 11.28 13.84
CA GLY A 93 2.30 12.63 13.96
C GLY A 93 1.06 12.84 13.10
N ARG A 94 0.74 14.11 12.84
CA ARG A 94 -0.48 14.49 12.10
C ARG A 94 -0.39 14.14 10.61
N ILE A 95 -1.45 13.58 10.03
CA ILE A 95 -1.53 13.33 8.59
C ILE A 95 -1.31 14.64 7.80
N PRO A 96 -0.37 14.67 6.82
CA PRO A 96 -0.03 15.90 6.09
C PRO A 96 -1.01 16.24 4.94
N VAL A 97 -2.14 15.54 4.83
CA VAL A 97 -3.17 15.76 3.81
C VAL A 97 -4.56 15.81 4.44
N GLY A 98 -5.50 16.50 3.78
CA GLY A 98 -6.89 16.55 4.25
C GLY A 98 -7.67 15.25 3.99
N LYS A 99 -8.78 15.08 4.72
CA LYS A 99 -9.66 13.89 4.65
C LYS A 99 -10.02 13.46 3.21
N THR A 100 -10.40 14.40 2.35
CA THR A 100 -10.80 14.10 0.96
C THR A 100 -9.65 13.52 0.14
N GLU A 101 -8.45 14.07 0.30
CA GLU A 101 -7.25 13.63 -0.40
C GLU A 101 -6.78 12.27 0.13
N PHE A 102 -6.82 12.06 1.45
CA PHE A 102 -6.54 10.78 2.07
C PHE A 102 -7.39 9.65 1.47
N TYR A 103 -8.72 9.83 1.37
CA TYR A 103 -9.58 8.78 0.80
C TYR A 103 -9.37 8.59 -0.71
N ALA A 104 -8.98 9.64 -1.43
CA ALA A 104 -8.62 9.53 -2.84
C ALA A 104 -7.36 8.67 -3.03
N ILE A 105 -6.34 8.89 -2.19
CA ILE A 105 -5.12 8.09 -2.17
C ILE A 105 -5.41 6.66 -1.72
N ARG A 106 -6.27 6.46 -0.70
CA ARG A 106 -6.68 5.10 -0.26
C ARG A 106 -7.40 4.32 -1.37
N ARG A 107 -8.20 4.98 -2.22
CA ARG A 107 -8.79 4.32 -3.41
C ARG A 107 -7.74 4.02 -4.49
N LEU A 108 -6.80 4.94 -4.72
CA LEU A 108 -5.67 4.73 -5.63
C LEU A 108 -4.77 3.56 -5.18
N PHE A 109 -4.58 3.39 -3.88
CA PHE A 109 -3.92 2.22 -3.31
C PHE A 109 -4.61 0.91 -3.73
N TYR A 110 -5.93 0.81 -3.58
CA TYR A 110 -6.66 -0.40 -3.99
C TYR A 110 -6.57 -0.65 -5.50
N HIS A 111 -6.50 0.40 -6.32
CA HIS A 111 -6.23 0.29 -7.75
C HIS A 111 -4.86 -0.33 -8.05
N TYR A 112 -3.80 0.13 -7.38
CA TYR A 112 -2.47 -0.46 -7.56
C TYR A 112 -2.40 -1.89 -7.04
N LEU A 113 -2.98 -2.16 -5.87
CA LEU A 113 -3.02 -3.50 -5.30
C LEU A 113 -3.75 -4.49 -6.21
N ASP A 114 -4.90 -4.07 -6.76
CA ASP A 114 -5.67 -4.91 -7.69
C ASP A 114 -4.87 -5.26 -8.96
N LYS A 115 -4.20 -4.27 -9.55
CA LYS A 115 -3.33 -4.49 -10.72
C LYS A 115 -2.19 -5.45 -10.44
N MET A 116 -1.59 -5.38 -9.25
CA MET A 116 -0.52 -6.30 -8.86
C MET A 116 -1.04 -7.73 -8.66
N GLN A 117 -2.22 -7.91 -8.06
CA GLN A 117 -2.80 -9.24 -7.85
C GLN A 117 -3.28 -9.89 -9.15
N THR A 118 -3.84 -9.13 -10.09
CA THR A 118 -4.39 -9.63 -11.35
C THR A 118 -3.32 -9.94 -12.41
N GLY A 119 -2.05 -9.58 -12.15
CA GLY A 119 -0.95 -9.80 -13.11
C GLY A 119 -1.05 -8.95 -14.38
N THR A 120 -1.94 -7.96 -14.40
CA THR A 120 -2.07 -7.03 -15.52
C THR A 120 -0.79 -6.21 -15.60
N LYS A 121 0.06 -6.46 -16.61
CA LYS A 121 1.33 -5.75 -16.80
C LYS A 121 1.07 -4.24 -16.78
N TRP A 122 1.57 -3.59 -15.72
CA TRP A 122 1.73 -2.15 -15.71
C TRP A 122 2.70 -1.81 -16.84
N GLY A 123 2.28 -0.96 -17.78
CA GLY A 123 3.18 -0.36 -18.76
C GLY A 123 4.17 0.54 -18.03
N CYS A 124 5.21 -0.04 -17.44
CA CYS A 124 6.43 0.68 -17.09
C CYS A 124 7.12 0.98 -18.43
N SER A 125 7.00 2.22 -18.90
CA SER A 125 8.19 2.84 -19.48
C SER A 125 9.26 2.79 -18.38
N ASN A 126 10.33 2.06 -18.67
CA ASN A 126 11.50 1.99 -17.81
C ASN A 126 12.06 3.38 -17.51
N ASP A 127 12.79 3.44 -16.40
CA ASP A 127 13.67 4.51 -15.93
C ASP A 127 13.09 5.49 -14.90
N THR A 128 13.75 5.47 -13.75
CA THR A 128 13.66 6.39 -12.60
C THR A 128 12.71 5.95 -11.49
N MET A 129 13.14 5.00 -10.66
CA MET A 129 13.12 5.13 -9.18
C MET A 129 13.76 3.91 -8.49
N MET A 130 15.03 3.69 -8.81
CA MET A 130 16.00 3.03 -7.91
C MET A 130 17.31 3.83 -7.96
N SER A 131 17.24 5.10 -7.58
CA SER A 131 18.44 5.92 -7.31
C SER A 131 18.10 7.05 -6.34
N SER A 132 17.95 6.69 -5.08
CA SER A 132 18.07 7.63 -3.95
C SER A 132 18.70 6.95 -2.73
N GLY A 133 19.61 6.00 -3.00
CA GLY A 133 20.34 5.28 -1.96
C GLY A 133 21.75 4.91 -2.41
N LYS A 134 22.54 5.88 -2.84
CA LYS A 134 24.02 5.84 -2.90
C LYS A 134 24.53 7.22 -3.32
N ARG A 135 24.94 8.05 -2.36
CA ARG A 135 26.13 8.88 -2.55
C ARG A 135 27.17 8.41 -1.54
N LYS A 136 28.19 7.76 -2.12
CA LYS A 136 29.44 7.34 -1.51
C LYS A 136 30.21 8.56 -0.97
N ALA A 137 31.08 8.25 -0.03
CA ALA A 137 32.20 9.04 0.43
C ALA A 137 32.99 9.74 -0.69
N ALA A 138 33.45 10.94 -0.36
CA ALA A 138 34.60 11.66 -0.90
C ALA A 138 34.96 12.70 0.18
N SER A 139 36.19 12.95 0.60
CA SER A 139 37.51 12.34 0.42
C SER A 139 38.28 12.61 1.71
#